data_AF-A0AAV7I9M6-F1
#
_entry.id   AF-A0AAV7I9M6-F1
#
_cell.length_a   1.000
_cell.length_b   1.000
_cell.length_c   1.000
_cell.angle_alpha   90.00
_cell.angle_beta   90.00
_cell.angle_gamma   90.00
#
_symmetry.space_group_name_H-M   'P 1'
#
loop_
_entity.id
_entity.type
_entity.pdbx_description
1 polymer ?
#
loop_
_entity_poly.entity_id
_entity_poly.type
_entity_poly.pdbx_seq_one_letter_code
_entity_poly.pdbx_strand_id
1 'polypeptide(L)'
;MLNNADKEVLQADATSSLIAPIKNVSKRILYYVLSLPGKHDEYGPCPVAEFISTVHDAHYQTIFLSTVMDTLSRFTKKKLIVDKVESDFCLTGIQAIIMGFNCFTLKKYLEITHDIAEKTTDIFFTVVHICSTHLLNTVRRKLKECSMSKATKKLASHWISQLVHCTSIEEAKTIFNDRCIVFGKEWSYGLEWKYSIRFGSQFKN
;
A
#
# COMPACT_ATOMS: atom_id res chain seq x y z
N MET A 1 6.17 6.18 26.86
CA MET A 1 4.71 5.98 26.85
C MET A 1 4.10 7.13 26.08
N LEU A 2 3.77 6.93 24.80
CA LEU A 2 3.07 7.95 24.01
C LEU A 2 1.62 7.99 24.52
N ASN A 3 1.18 9.16 24.97
CA ASN A 3 -0.22 9.41 25.32
C ASN A 3 -1.13 8.95 24.17
N ASN A 4 -2.26 8.33 24.52
CA ASN A 4 -3.38 8.00 23.64
C ASN A 4 -4.04 9.28 23.07
N ALA A 5 -3.29 10.12 22.37
CA ALA A 5 -3.89 11.01 21.40
C ALA A 5 -4.51 10.11 20.32
N ASP A 6 -5.81 10.27 20.07
CA ASP A 6 -6.54 9.47 19.09
C ASP A 6 -5.78 9.44 17.77
N LYS A 7 -5.29 8.25 17.40
CA LYS A 7 -4.63 8.03 16.10
C LYS A 7 -5.70 8.14 15.03
N GLU A 8 -5.52 9.07 14.11
CA GLU A 8 -6.45 9.27 13.02
C GLU A 8 -6.17 8.23 11.94
N VAL A 9 -7.08 7.27 11.82
CA VAL A 9 -7.02 6.19 10.82
C VAL A 9 -8.06 6.45 9.75
N LEU A 10 -7.63 6.48 8.50
CA LEU A 10 -8.52 6.49 7.34
C LEU A 10 -8.49 5.15 6.62
N GLN A 11 -9.61 4.80 6.00
CA GLN A 11 -9.76 3.67 5.09
C GLN A 11 -9.92 4.20 3.68
N ALA A 12 -9.11 3.70 2.76
CA ALA A 12 -9.15 4.04 1.34
C ALA A 12 -9.60 2.81 0.54
N ASP A 13 -10.79 2.89 -0.03
CA ASP A 13 -11.42 1.81 -0.81
C ASP A 13 -11.88 2.30 -2.18
N ALA A 14 -12.03 1.37 -3.12
CA ALA A 14 -12.52 1.62 -4.46
C ALA A 14 -13.43 0.48 -4.94
N THR A 15 -14.64 0.83 -5.38
CA THR A 15 -15.61 -0.14 -5.91
C THR A 15 -16.20 0.32 -7.23
N SER A 16 -16.54 -0.64 -8.10
CA SER A 16 -17.36 -0.38 -9.30
C SER A 16 -18.80 -0.82 -9.14
N SER A 17 -19.20 -1.39 -8.00
CA SER A 17 -20.54 -1.96 -7.83
C SER A 17 -21.61 -0.90 -7.61
N LEU A 18 -21.23 0.33 -7.23
CA LEU A 18 -22.15 1.41 -6.88
C LEU A 18 -22.63 2.22 -8.09
N ILE A 19 -21.93 2.15 -9.22
CA ILE A 19 -22.23 2.99 -10.39
C ILE A 19 -22.68 2.12 -11.54
N ALA A 20 -23.89 2.38 -12.04
CA ALA A 20 -24.42 1.71 -13.21
C ALA A 20 -23.55 1.99 -14.45
N PRO A 21 -23.34 1.00 -15.33
CA PRO A 21 -22.62 1.23 -16.59
C PRO A 21 -23.26 2.36 -17.40
N ILE A 22 -22.47 3.34 -17.79
CA ILE A 22 -22.92 4.46 -18.63
C ILE A 22 -22.82 4.03 -20.11
N LYS A 23 -23.90 4.19 -20.88
CA LYS A 23 -23.89 3.90 -22.32
C LYS A 23 -22.76 4.67 -23.00
N ASN A 24 -22.04 4.00 -23.91
CA ASN A 24 -20.90 4.54 -24.67
C ASN A 24 -19.63 4.84 -23.85
N VAL A 25 -19.57 4.47 -22.57
CA VAL A 25 -18.33 4.49 -21.80
C VAL A 25 -17.77 3.07 -21.72
N SER A 26 -16.66 2.82 -22.41
CA SER A 26 -16.01 1.50 -22.44
C SER A 26 -15.14 1.22 -21.22
N LYS A 27 -14.70 2.26 -20.51
CA LYS A 27 -13.86 2.15 -19.32
C LYS A 27 -14.70 1.89 -18.08
N ARG A 28 -14.18 1.04 -17.19
CA ARG A 28 -14.78 0.80 -15.87
C ARG A 28 -14.84 2.13 -15.11
N ILE A 29 -15.95 2.37 -14.43
CA ILE A 29 -16.09 3.49 -13.50
C ILE A 29 -15.80 2.94 -12.10
N LEU A 30 -14.91 3.61 -11.37
CA LEU A 30 -14.67 3.34 -9.96
C LEU A 30 -15.12 4.54 -9.13
N TYR A 31 -15.83 4.23 -8.05
CA TYR A 31 -16.10 5.11 -6.94
C TYR A 31 -15.04 4.82 -5.87
N TYR A 32 -14.25 5.85 -5.56
CA TYR A 32 -13.22 5.85 -4.53
C TYR A 32 -13.78 6.57 -3.30
N VAL A 33 -13.53 5.99 -2.13
CA VAL A 33 -13.94 6.57 -0.85
C VAL A 33 -12.75 6.59 0.11
N LEU A 34 -12.63 7.71 0.81
CA LEU A 34 -11.78 7.85 1.98
C LEU A 34 -12.71 8.02 3.17
N SER A 35 -12.71 7.08 4.11
CA SER A 35 -13.63 7.06 5.25
C SER A 35 -12.90 6.90 6.58
N LEU A 36 -13.50 7.46 7.63
CA LEU A 36 -13.18 7.06 9.00
C LEU A 36 -13.81 5.68 9.25
N PRO A 37 -13.11 4.73 9.91
CA PRO A 37 -13.59 3.38 10.16
C PRO A 37 -14.80 3.30 11.09
N GLY A 38 -15.19 4.42 11.72
CA GLY A 38 -16.18 4.44 12.79
C GLY A 38 -15.62 3.90 14.11
N LYS A 39 -16.44 3.93 15.15
CA LYS A 39 -16.19 3.22 16.41
C LYS A 39 -17.30 2.20 16.58
N HIS A 40 -16.92 0.93 16.70
CA HIS A 40 -17.80 -0.25 16.69
C HIS A 40 -19.15 -0.06 17.40
N ASP A 41 -19.16 0.60 18.55
CA ASP A 41 -20.34 0.76 19.41
C ASP A 41 -20.94 2.18 19.43
N GLU A 42 -20.29 3.19 18.81
CA GLU A 42 -20.71 4.60 18.91
C GLU A 42 -21.24 5.15 17.58
N TYR A 43 -20.53 4.90 16.49
CA TYR A 43 -20.87 5.44 15.17
C TYR A 43 -20.26 4.59 14.05
N GLY A 44 -21.01 4.43 12.97
CA GLY A 44 -20.54 3.71 11.79
C GLY A 44 -19.44 4.45 11.03
N PRO A 45 -18.89 3.82 9.97
CA PRO A 45 -17.93 4.47 9.09
C PRO A 45 -18.48 5.78 8.52
N CYS A 46 -17.64 6.82 8.48
CA CYS A 46 -18.03 8.14 8.01
C CYS A 46 -17.21 8.51 6.77
N PRO A 47 -17.82 8.75 5.59
CA PRO A 47 -17.08 9.19 4.42
C PRO A 47 -16.52 10.60 4.64
N VAL A 48 -15.21 10.75 4.47
CA VAL A 48 -14.48 12.03 4.56
C VAL A 48 -14.39 12.68 3.19
N ALA A 49 -14.12 11.88 2.15
CA ALA A 49 -14.03 12.35 0.78
C ALA A 49 -14.36 11.24 -0.20
N GLU A 50 -14.92 11.63 -1.34
CA GLU A 50 -15.36 10.72 -2.40
C GLU A 50 -14.87 11.22 -3.75
N PHE A 51 -14.54 10.28 -4.64
CA PHE A 51 -14.06 10.60 -5.98
C PHE A 51 -14.55 9.53 -6.97
N ILE A 52 -15.09 9.95 -8.11
CA ILE A 52 -15.55 9.05 -9.16
C ILE A 52 -14.67 9.25 -10.38
N SER A 53 -14.15 8.15 -10.94
CA SER A 53 -13.27 8.23 -12.11
C SER A 53 -13.38 7.01 -13.02
N THR A 54 -13.15 7.25 -14.31
CA THR A 54 -12.89 6.21 -15.33
C THR A 54 -11.39 6.00 -15.59
N VAL A 55 -10.54 6.77 -14.92
CA VAL A 55 -9.09 6.72 -15.01
C VAL A 55 -8.52 6.27 -13.67
N HIS A 56 -7.80 5.15 -13.69
CA HIS A 56 -7.34 4.43 -12.50
C HIS A 56 -5.81 4.43 -12.37
N ASP A 57 -5.17 5.54 -12.74
CA ASP A 57 -3.75 5.72 -12.53
C ASP A 57 -3.46 6.40 -11.18
N ALA A 58 -2.18 6.36 -10.78
CA ALA A 58 -1.74 6.99 -9.55
C ALA A 58 -1.84 8.53 -9.62
N HIS A 59 -1.81 9.15 -10.81
CA HIS A 59 -1.77 10.60 -10.95
C HIS A 59 -3.06 11.26 -10.47
N TYR A 60 -4.21 10.82 -10.98
CA TYR A 60 -5.51 11.37 -10.56
C TYR A 60 -5.83 11.05 -9.11
N GLN A 61 -5.48 9.85 -8.65
CA GLN A 61 -5.62 9.47 -7.24
C GLN A 61 -4.75 10.34 -6.33
N THR A 62 -3.52 10.65 -6.73
CA THR A 62 -2.66 11.59 -5.98
C THR A 62 -3.28 12.98 -5.91
N ILE A 63 -3.76 13.54 -7.03
CA ILE A 63 -4.40 14.87 -7.02
C ILE A 63 -5.57 14.91 -6.04
N PHE A 64 -6.44 13.88 -6.07
CA PHE A 64 -7.55 13.75 -5.13
C PHE A 64 -7.06 13.74 -3.67
N LEU A 65 -6.13 12.86 -3.33
CA LEU A 65 -5.65 12.71 -1.95
C LEU A 65 -4.88 13.95 -1.47
N SER A 66 -4.06 14.57 -2.32
CA SER A 66 -3.40 15.84 -2.01
C SER A 66 -4.39 16.98 -1.78
N THR A 67 -5.48 17.02 -2.54
CA THR A 67 -6.55 18.03 -2.35
C THR A 67 -7.23 17.83 -0.99
N VAL A 68 -7.50 16.59 -0.60
CA VAL A 68 -8.05 16.28 0.72
C VAL A 68 -7.08 16.73 1.82
N MET A 69 -5.80 16.41 1.72
CA MET A 69 -4.80 16.77 2.74
C MET A 69 -4.58 18.28 2.84
N ASP A 70 -4.52 18.99 1.71
CA ASP A 70 -4.46 20.46 1.68
C ASP A 70 -5.73 21.10 2.25
N THR A 71 -6.88 20.45 2.07
CA THR A 71 -8.13 20.91 2.69
C THR A 71 -8.07 20.71 4.21
N LEU A 72 -7.71 19.51 4.67
CA LEU A 72 -7.63 19.19 6.09
C LEU A 72 -6.61 20.06 6.83
N SER A 73 -5.45 20.36 6.22
CA SER A 73 -4.41 21.21 6.83
C SER A 73 -4.87 22.64 7.13
N ARG A 74 -5.90 23.12 6.45
CA ARG A 74 -6.50 24.44 6.72
C ARG A 74 -7.36 24.44 7.99
N PHE A 75 -7.82 23.27 8.43
CA PHE A 75 -8.67 23.12 9.61
C PHE A 75 -7.91 22.70 10.87
N THR A 76 -6.63 22.34 10.76
CA THR A 76 -5.84 21.89 11.90
C THR A 76 -4.40 22.38 11.86
N LYS A 77 -3.80 22.58 13.04
CA LYS A 77 -2.37 22.86 13.20
C LYS A 77 -1.53 21.59 13.46
N LYS A 78 -2.17 20.41 13.47
CA LYS A 78 -1.47 19.13 13.66
C LYS A 78 -0.45 18.94 12.53
N LYS A 79 0.80 18.65 12.90
CA LYS A 79 1.87 18.35 11.95
C LYS A 79 1.58 17.06 11.16
N LEU A 80 1.04 16.05 11.84
CA LEU A 80 0.55 14.82 11.25
C LEU A 80 -0.97 14.78 11.44
N ILE A 81 -1.70 14.93 10.34
CA ILE A 81 -3.16 15.00 10.35
C ILE A 81 -3.76 13.59 10.37
N VAL A 82 -3.15 12.67 9.62
CA VAL A 82 -3.58 11.28 9.47
C VAL A 82 -2.40 10.39 9.79
N ASP A 83 -2.52 9.56 10.81
CA ASP A 83 -1.46 8.65 11.25
C ASP A 83 -1.33 7.45 10.31
N LYS A 84 -2.47 6.92 9.88
CA LYS A 84 -2.54 5.67 9.13
C LYS A 84 -3.62 5.72 8.05
N VAL A 85 -3.30 5.20 6.88
CA VAL A 85 -4.29 4.88 5.84
C VAL A 85 -4.28 3.38 5.61
N GLU A 86 -5.42 2.74 5.87
CA GLU A 86 -5.67 1.35 5.52
C GLU A 86 -6.16 1.28 4.08
N SER A 87 -5.56 0.41 3.27
CA SER A 87 -5.99 0.22 1.88
C SER A 87 -5.77 -1.20 1.41
N ASP A 88 -6.50 -1.55 0.35
CA ASP A 88 -6.30 -2.80 -0.37
C ASP A 88 -4.97 -2.84 -1.10
N PHE A 89 -4.51 -4.06 -1.41
CA PHE A 89 -3.28 -4.23 -2.17
C PHE A 89 -3.48 -3.84 -3.64
N CYS A 90 -3.25 -2.56 -3.94
CA CYS A 90 -3.29 -1.98 -5.27
C CYS A 90 -2.09 -1.03 -5.44
N LEU A 91 -1.16 -1.34 -6.35
CA LEU A 91 0.10 -0.58 -6.48
C LEU A 91 -0.15 0.91 -6.82
N THR A 92 -1.11 1.20 -7.71
CA THR A 92 -1.45 2.58 -8.05
C THR A 92 -2.04 3.33 -6.85
N GLY A 93 -2.89 2.66 -6.06
CA GLY A 93 -3.47 3.22 -4.84
C GLY A 93 -2.41 3.47 -3.76
N ILE A 94 -1.55 2.48 -3.50
CA ILE A 94 -0.43 2.60 -2.55
C ILE A 94 0.48 3.77 -2.95
N GLN A 95 0.88 3.85 -4.23
CA GLN A 95 1.70 4.95 -4.72
C GLN A 95 0.98 6.30 -4.59
N ALA A 96 -0.32 6.34 -4.89
CA ALA A 96 -1.11 7.55 -4.78
C ALA A 96 -1.24 8.05 -3.35
N ILE A 97 -1.45 7.16 -2.38
CA ILE A 97 -1.52 7.49 -0.95
C ILE A 97 -0.16 7.99 -0.47
N ILE A 98 0.93 7.28 -0.78
CA ILE A 98 2.29 7.70 -0.38
C ILE A 98 2.60 9.10 -0.92
N MET A 99 2.29 9.35 -2.20
CA MET A 99 2.54 10.66 -2.80
C MET A 99 1.59 11.72 -2.25
N GLY A 100 0.30 11.40 -2.13
CA GLY A 100 -0.75 12.34 -1.73
C GLY A 100 -0.65 12.80 -0.28
N PHE A 101 -0.31 11.89 0.63
CA PHE A 101 -0.22 12.18 2.06
C PHE A 101 1.19 12.61 2.49
N ASN A 102 2.24 12.04 1.89
CA ASN A 102 3.61 12.24 2.37
C ASN A 102 4.51 13.00 1.40
N CYS A 103 4.06 13.28 0.17
CA CYS A 103 4.90 13.83 -0.90
C CYS A 103 6.17 12.99 -1.16
N PHE A 104 6.08 11.67 -0.99
CA PHE A 104 7.19 10.74 -1.21
C PHE A 104 7.01 9.94 -2.49
N THR A 105 8.13 9.55 -3.10
CA THR A 105 8.13 8.42 -4.04
C THR A 105 8.01 7.11 -3.25
N LEU A 106 7.50 6.04 -3.88
CA LEU A 106 7.45 4.72 -3.25
C LEU A 106 8.83 4.28 -2.74
N LYS A 107 9.89 4.51 -3.54
CA LYS A 107 11.27 4.21 -3.15
C LYS A 107 11.67 4.94 -1.86
N LYS A 108 11.50 6.27 -1.82
CA LYS A 108 11.84 7.08 -0.64
C LYS A 108 11.06 6.64 0.59
N TYR A 109 9.77 6.34 0.42
CA TYR A 109 8.93 5.83 1.50
C TYR A 109 9.48 4.51 2.06
N LEU A 110 9.81 3.56 1.19
CA LEU A 110 10.37 2.26 1.60
C LEU A 110 11.71 2.43 2.34
N GLU A 111 12.61 3.26 1.83
CA GLU A 111 13.90 3.56 2.48
C GLU A 111 13.70 4.14 3.89
N ILE A 112 12.82 5.12 4.05
CA ILE A 112 12.53 5.74 5.35
C ILE A 112 11.86 4.73 6.29
N THR A 113 10.86 3.97 5.82
CA THR A 113 10.18 2.98 6.67
C THR A 113 11.14 1.88 7.13
N HIS A 114 12.04 1.42 6.27
CA HIS A 114 13.08 0.46 6.63
C HIS A 114 13.98 1.03 7.75
N ASP A 115 14.48 2.26 7.56
CA ASP A 115 15.36 2.89 8.55
C ASP A 115 14.67 3.10 9.90
N ILE A 116 13.41 3.54 9.91
CA ILE A 116 12.61 3.71 11.14
C ILE A 116 12.45 2.38 11.84
N ALA A 117 12.14 1.34 11.07
CA ALA A 117 11.83 0.05 11.61
C ALA A 117 13.11 -0.63 12.17
N GLU A 118 14.31 -0.29 11.68
CA GLU A 118 15.60 -0.70 12.27
C GLU A 118 16.05 0.15 13.48
N LYS A 119 15.75 1.45 13.50
CA LYS A 119 16.32 2.41 14.47
C LYS A 119 15.34 2.90 15.54
N THR A 120 14.12 2.35 15.57
CA THR A 120 13.06 2.69 16.53
C THR A 120 12.83 4.21 16.65
N THR A 121 12.77 4.89 15.51
CA THR A 121 12.62 6.35 15.42
C THR A 121 11.14 6.76 15.37
N ASP A 122 10.81 7.97 15.83
CA ASP A 122 9.45 8.49 15.75
C ASP A 122 8.95 8.62 14.29
N ILE A 123 7.70 8.22 14.08
CA ILE A 123 7.02 8.33 12.78
C ILE A 123 6.41 9.72 12.64
N PHE A 124 6.78 10.42 11.57
CA PHE A 124 6.35 11.80 11.29
C PHE A 124 5.59 11.95 9.97
N PHE A 125 5.13 10.84 9.40
CA PHE A 125 4.40 10.78 8.13
C PHE A 125 3.28 9.74 8.22
N THR A 126 2.32 9.80 7.30
CA THR A 126 1.18 8.89 7.25
C THR A 126 1.63 7.50 6.81
N VAL A 127 1.38 6.50 7.64
CA VAL A 127 1.73 5.10 7.35
C VAL A 127 0.66 4.47 6.47
N VAL A 128 1.08 3.87 5.35
CA VAL A 128 0.21 3.04 4.53
C VAL A 128 0.19 1.63 5.08
N HIS A 129 -0.98 1.18 5.52
CA HIS A 129 -1.23 -0.17 5.99
C HIS A 129 -2.02 -0.96 4.95
N ILE A 130 -1.43 -2.05 4.47
CA ILE A 130 -2.03 -2.87 3.42
C ILE A 130 -2.86 -3.98 4.05
N CYS A 131 -4.10 -4.17 3.59
CA CYS A 131 -4.91 -5.29 4.00
C CYS A 131 -4.22 -6.63 3.65
N SER A 132 -3.85 -7.39 4.69
CA SER A 132 -3.17 -8.69 4.57
C SER A 132 -3.96 -9.69 3.72
N THR A 133 -5.29 -9.72 3.88
CA THR A 133 -6.19 -10.58 3.10
C THR A 133 -6.10 -10.27 1.61
N HIS A 134 -6.16 -8.98 1.23
CA HIS A 134 -6.08 -8.58 -0.17
C HIS A 134 -4.69 -8.81 -0.78
N LEU A 135 -3.62 -8.63 0.01
CA LEU A 135 -2.27 -9.01 -0.38
C LEU A 135 -2.16 -10.51 -0.65
N LEU A 136 -2.60 -11.36 0.29
CA LEU A 136 -2.54 -12.81 0.16
C LEU A 136 -3.39 -13.33 -1.01
N ASN A 137 -4.57 -12.74 -1.24
CA ASN A 137 -5.40 -13.08 -2.39
C ASN A 137 -4.74 -12.70 -3.71
N THR A 138 -4.08 -11.54 -3.78
CA THR A 138 -3.33 -11.11 -4.97
C THR A 138 -2.17 -12.04 -5.25
N VAL A 139 -1.40 -12.39 -4.22
CA VAL A 139 -0.29 -13.34 -4.30
C VAL A 139 -0.77 -14.70 -4.80
N ARG A 140 -1.84 -15.24 -4.24
CA ARG A 140 -2.41 -16.53 -4.67
C ARG A 140 -2.84 -16.50 -6.13
N ARG A 141 -3.46 -15.41 -6.59
CA ARG A 141 -3.81 -15.22 -8.01
C ARG A 141 -2.57 -15.24 -8.89
N LYS A 142 -1.52 -14.50 -8.52
CA LYS A 142 -0.25 -14.46 -9.28
C LYS A 142 0.44 -15.82 -9.31
N LEU A 143 0.48 -16.54 -8.18
CA LEU A 143 1.03 -17.89 -8.14
C LEU A 143 0.26 -18.87 -9.04
N LYS A 144 -1.06 -18.70 -9.23
CA LYS A 144 -1.82 -19.53 -10.19
C LYS A 144 -1.32 -19.32 -11.62
N GLU A 145 -1.00 -18.09 -12.01
CA GLU A 145 -0.50 -17.70 -13.34
C GLU A 145 0.94 -18.20 -13.61
N CYS A 146 1.75 -18.45 -12.58
CA CYS A 146 3.13 -18.92 -12.75
C CYS A 146 3.23 -20.37 -13.25
N SER A 147 4.22 -20.66 -14.10
CA SER A 147 4.56 -22.02 -14.59
C SER A 147 5.40 -22.81 -13.56
N MET A 148 4.90 -22.93 -12.33
CA MET A 148 5.57 -23.62 -11.22
C MET A 148 4.80 -24.88 -10.80
N SER A 149 5.47 -25.84 -10.15
CA SER A 149 4.80 -27.02 -9.60
C SER A 149 3.78 -26.63 -8.51
N LYS A 150 2.75 -27.47 -8.31
CA LYS A 150 1.73 -27.27 -7.25
C LYS A 150 2.37 -27.20 -5.86
N ALA A 151 3.38 -28.03 -5.61
CA ALA A 151 4.11 -28.04 -4.34
C ALA A 151 4.85 -26.72 -4.11
N THR A 152 5.55 -26.21 -5.15
CA THR A 152 6.30 -24.96 -5.09
C THR A 152 5.36 -23.76 -4.87
N LYS A 153 4.19 -23.73 -5.53
CA LYS A 153 3.15 -22.69 -5.30
C LYS A 153 2.61 -22.72 -3.87
N LYS A 154 2.38 -23.91 -3.30
CA LYS A 154 1.92 -24.07 -1.91
C LYS A 154 2.97 -23.57 -0.92
N LEU A 155 4.25 -23.90 -1.16
CA LEU A 155 5.36 -23.45 -0.34
C LEU A 155 5.52 -21.92 -0.39
N ALA A 156 5.46 -21.31 -1.58
CA ALA A 156 5.53 -19.86 -1.75
C ALA A 156 4.37 -19.14 -1.05
N SER A 157 3.14 -19.66 -1.16
CA SER A 157 1.99 -19.08 -0.47
C SER A 157 2.11 -19.19 1.06
N HIS A 158 2.66 -20.29 1.58
CA HIS A 158 2.89 -20.45 3.02
C HIS A 158 3.95 -19.45 3.52
N TRP A 159 5.04 -19.29 2.78
CA TRP A 159 6.10 -18.34 3.10
C TRP A 159 5.60 -16.90 3.16
N ILE A 160 4.85 -16.45 2.15
CA ILE A 160 4.29 -15.10 2.15
C ILE A 160 3.30 -14.92 3.31
N SER A 161 2.55 -15.96 3.66
CA SER A 161 1.72 -15.94 4.86
C SER A 161 2.55 -15.76 6.12
N GLN A 162 3.71 -16.43 6.26
CA GLN A 162 4.59 -16.22 7.41
C GLN A 162 5.09 -14.77 7.47
N LEU A 163 5.58 -14.22 6.36
CA LEU A 163 6.04 -12.82 6.29
C LEU A 163 4.98 -11.79 6.70
N VAL A 164 3.72 -12.02 6.29
CA VAL A 164 2.60 -11.12 6.61
C VAL A 164 2.23 -11.15 8.11
N HIS A 165 2.55 -12.23 8.82
CA HIS A 165 2.25 -12.39 10.24
C HIS A 165 3.49 -12.21 11.14
N CYS A 166 4.64 -11.86 10.57
CA CYS A 166 5.84 -11.54 11.36
C CYS A 166 5.57 -10.35 12.28
N THR A 167 6.14 -10.42 13.48
CA THR A 167 5.99 -9.37 14.50
C THR A 167 7.24 -8.52 14.68
N SER A 168 8.35 -8.93 14.04
CA SER A 168 9.62 -8.21 14.05
C SER A 168 10.30 -8.26 12.68
N ILE A 169 11.18 -7.30 12.41
CA ILE A 169 11.98 -7.26 11.18
C ILE A 169 13.02 -8.37 11.18
N GLU A 170 13.57 -8.71 12.35
CA GLU A 170 14.56 -9.76 12.52
C GLU A 170 13.99 -11.13 12.11
N GLU A 171 12.75 -11.41 12.53
CA GLU A 171 12.01 -12.60 12.11
C GLU A 171 11.74 -12.56 10.59
N ALA A 172 11.27 -11.44 10.06
CA ALA A 172 11.01 -11.27 8.63
C ALA A 172 12.28 -11.45 7.79
N LYS A 173 13.43 -10.92 8.23
CA LYS A 173 14.74 -11.08 7.61
C LYS A 173 15.18 -12.54 7.61
N THR A 174 15.00 -13.24 8.73
CA THR A 174 15.34 -14.66 8.85
C THR A 174 14.50 -15.50 7.88
N ILE A 175 13.18 -15.33 7.91
CA ILE A 175 12.25 -16.02 7.01
C ILE A 175 12.55 -15.69 5.55
N PHE A 176 12.93 -14.45 5.23
CA PHE A 176 13.28 -14.06 3.88
C PHE A 176 14.58 -14.72 3.39
N ASN A 177 15.65 -14.65 4.21
CA ASN A 177 16.96 -15.19 3.88
C ASN A 177 16.94 -16.70 3.71
N ASP A 178 16.33 -17.42 4.66
CA ASP A 178 16.21 -18.88 4.63
C ASP A 178 15.50 -19.37 3.35
N ARG A 179 14.58 -18.57 2.83
CA ARG A 179 13.74 -18.95 1.69
C ARG A 179 14.33 -18.50 0.36
N CYS A 180 15.15 -17.42 0.33
CA CYS A 180 15.99 -17.11 -0.82
C CYS A 180 16.97 -18.23 -1.16
N ILE A 181 17.45 -18.96 -0.14
CA ILE A 181 18.29 -20.16 -0.33
C ILE A 181 17.50 -21.28 -1.04
N VAL A 182 16.23 -21.46 -0.68
CA VAL A 182 15.37 -22.55 -1.18
C VAL A 182 14.84 -22.29 -2.60
N PHE A 183 14.48 -21.05 -2.93
CA PHE A 183 13.94 -20.70 -4.24
C PHE A 183 15.00 -20.21 -5.25
N GLY A 184 16.26 -20.11 -4.82
CA GLY A 184 17.41 -19.70 -5.64
C GLY A 184 17.62 -18.18 -5.69
N LYS A 185 18.84 -17.77 -6.05
CA LYS A 185 19.26 -16.36 -6.14
C LYS A 185 18.41 -15.52 -7.10
N GLU A 186 17.72 -16.13 -8.06
CA GLU A 186 16.79 -15.45 -8.98
C GLU A 186 15.67 -14.69 -8.25
N TRP A 187 15.30 -15.14 -7.03
CA TRP A 187 14.39 -14.42 -6.14
C TRP A 187 15.09 -13.38 -5.26
N SER A 188 16.40 -13.52 -5.04
CA SER A 188 17.22 -12.51 -4.34
C SER A 188 17.49 -11.25 -5.20
N TYR A 189 17.43 -11.37 -6.54
CA TYR A 189 17.53 -10.20 -7.45
C TYR A 189 16.31 -9.27 -7.37
N GLY A 190 15.17 -9.73 -6.85
CA GLY A 190 14.06 -8.84 -6.48
C GLY A 190 14.45 -7.81 -5.40
N LEU A 191 15.58 -8.02 -4.72
CA LEU A 191 16.17 -7.14 -3.71
C LEU A 191 17.63 -6.73 -4.00
N GLU A 192 18.19 -7.04 -5.18
CA GLU A 192 19.33 -6.28 -5.73
C GLU A 192 18.96 -4.83 -6.12
N TRP A 193 17.80 -4.35 -5.69
CA TRP A 193 17.49 -2.93 -5.55
C TRP A 193 18.40 -2.18 -4.54
N LYS A 194 19.41 -2.86 -3.96
CA LYS A 194 20.45 -2.22 -3.15
C LYS A 194 21.75 -1.84 -3.87
N TYR A 195 22.03 -2.20 -5.14
CA TYR A 195 23.28 -1.70 -5.80
C TYR A 195 23.27 -1.43 -7.32
N SER A 196 22.16 -1.59 -8.05
CA SER A 196 22.14 -1.29 -9.51
C SER A 196 21.01 -0.37 -9.92
N ILE A 197 21.17 0.92 -9.62
CA ILE A 197 20.61 1.99 -10.46
C ILE A 197 21.35 1.92 -11.80
N ARG A 198 20.83 1.16 -12.77
CA ARG A 198 21.06 1.47 -14.19
C ARG A 198 19.83 2.21 -14.71
N PHE A 199 19.88 3.53 -14.59
CA PHE A 199 19.21 4.38 -15.57
C PHE A 199 19.87 4.14 -16.94
N GLY A 200 19.07 3.99 -17.98
CA GLY A 200 19.45 4.30 -19.36
C GLY A 200 20.20 3.22 -20.14
N SER A 201 19.46 2.47 -20.96
CA SER A 201 19.82 2.25 -22.37
C SER A 201 18.66 1.58 -23.11
N GLN A 202 17.55 2.31 -23.22
CA GLN A 202 16.73 2.25 -24.43
C GLN A 202 16.42 3.68 -24.85
N PHE A 203 17.45 4.33 -25.40
CA PHE A 203 17.30 5.35 -26.42
C PHE A 203 18.48 5.26 -27.38
N LYS A 204 18.13 5.08 -28.66
CA LYS A 204 18.89 5.26 -29.91
C LYS A 204 19.58 4.03 -30.53
N ASN A 205 18.96 3.69 -31.67
CA ASN A 205 19.41 2.98 -32.88
C ASN A 205 19.75 1.49 -32.76
#